data_AF-A0AA40H7S2-F1
#
_entry.id   AF-A0AA40H7S2-F1
#
_cell.length_a   1.000
_cell.length_b   1.000
_cell.length_c   1.000
_cell.angle_alpha   90.00
_cell.angle_beta   90.00
_cell.angle_gamma   90.00
#
_symmetry.space_group_name_H-M   'P 1'
#
loop_
_entity.id
_entity.type
_entity.pdbx_description
1 polymer ?
#
loop_
_entity_poly.entity_id
_entity_poly.type
_entity_poly.pdbx_seq_one_letter_code
_entity_poly.pdbx_strand_id
1 'polypeptide(L)'
;QEGIGLDAVNDAFLLESSVYRLLKKYCGERPYYLHLLELFLQTAYQTELGQMLDLITAPVSQVDLNRFSEQRYKAIVKYKTAYYSFYLPVAAAMYMTGIDSKEEHDSAKAILLEMGEFFQIQVGGGSPSLSACKTLVVALSVSIFTQDDYLDCFGDPELMGKVGTDIQDNKCSWLVVECLRRVTPDQRQILEENYGCKEPEKVAKVKELYETLGMRAAFQEYEESSYRRLQELIKKHTSHLPKEIFLGLAQKIYKRQK
;
A
#
# COMPACT_ATOMS: atom_id res chain seq x y z
N GLN A 1 -12.49 -10.28 -18.32
CA GLN A 1 -13.54 -11.25 -18.68
C GLN A 1 -14.31 -10.70 -19.87
N GLU A 2 -14.60 -11.53 -20.87
CA GLU A 2 -15.59 -11.16 -21.90
C GLU A 2 -16.89 -10.76 -21.21
N GLY A 3 -17.49 -9.64 -21.64
CA GLY A 3 -18.79 -9.18 -21.16
C GLY A 3 -18.80 -8.11 -20.05
N ILE A 4 -17.65 -7.76 -19.45
CA ILE A 4 -17.59 -6.62 -18.50
C ILE A 4 -17.11 -5.33 -19.18
N GLY A 5 -16.05 -5.41 -20.00
CA GLY A 5 -15.55 -4.27 -20.76
C GLY A 5 -15.26 -3.04 -19.89
N LEU A 6 -15.56 -1.85 -20.43
CA LEU A 6 -15.44 -0.58 -19.71
C LEU A 6 -16.63 -0.30 -18.78
N ASP A 7 -17.67 -1.14 -18.78
CA ASP A 7 -18.80 -1.02 -17.85
C ASP A 7 -18.35 -1.21 -16.39
N ALA A 8 -17.21 -1.90 -16.19
CA ALA A 8 -16.50 -2.00 -14.91
C ALA A 8 -16.25 -0.63 -14.25
N VAL A 9 -16.10 0.45 -15.05
CA VAL A 9 -15.92 1.81 -14.51
C VAL A 9 -17.17 2.25 -13.77
N ASN A 10 -18.35 1.98 -14.33
CA ASN A 10 -19.62 2.28 -13.67
C ASN A 10 -19.86 1.36 -12.46
N ASP A 11 -19.49 0.09 -12.56
CA ASP A 11 -19.59 -0.85 -11.44
C ASP A 11 -18.76 -0.38 -10.23
N ALA A 12 -17.59 0.22 -10.45
CA ALA A 12 -16.78 0.81 -9.38
C ALA A 12 -17.52 1.94 -8.65
N PHE A 13 -18.21 2.84 -9.37
CA PHE A 13 -19.03 3.90 -8.76
C PHE A 13 -20.23 3.35 -7.98
N LEU A 14 -20.82 2.24 -8.43
CA LEU A 14 -21.91 1.57 -7.70
C LEU A 14 -21.41 0.93 -6.39
N LEU A 15 -20.20 0.36 -6.40
CA LEU A 15 -19.56 -0.19 -5.20
C LEU A 15 -19.28 0.92 -4.18
N GLU A 16 -18.72 2.05 -4.63
CA GLU A 16 -18.48 3.21 -3.77
C GLU A 16 -19.80 3.77 -3.20
N SER A 17 -20.81 3.98 -4.05
CA SER A 17 -22.13 4.45 -3.63
C SER A 17 -22.77 3.55 -2.57
N SER A 18 -22.53 2.24 -2.66
CA SER A 18 -23.05 1.27 -1.70
C SER A 18 -22.51 1.49 -0.29
N VAL A 19 -21.28 1.99 -0.14
CA VAL A 19 -20.69 2.36 1.15
C VAL A 19 -21.55 3.40 1.86
N TYR A 20 -21.86 4.51 1.17
CA TYR A 20 -22.65 5.60 1.76
C TYR A 20 -24.09 5.19 2.04
N ARG A 21 -24.67 4.31 1.22
CA ARG A 21 -25.99 3.72 1.48
C ARG A 21 -26.00 2.89 2.77
N LEU A 22 -24.95 2.08 3.00
CA LEU A 22 -24.81 1.28 4.21
C LEU A 22 -24.58 2.16 5.44
N LEU A 23 -23.69 3.15 5.36
CA LEU A 23 -23.43 4.10 6.44
C LEU A 23 -24.72 4.83 6.84
N LYS A 24 -25.47 5.38 5.87
CA LYS A 24 -26.72 6.06 6.15
C LYS A 24 -27.76 5.12 6.78
N LYS A 25 -27.88 3.88 6.26
CA LYS A 25 -28.88 2.91 6.73
C LYS A 25 -28.63 2.44 8.16
N TYR A 26 -27.37 2.12 8.51
CA TYR A 26 -27.05 1.48 9.79
C TYR A 26 -26.49 2.44 10.83
N CYS A 27 -25.89 3.55 10.38
CA CYS A 27 -25.25 4.53 11.26
C CYS A 27 -25.96 5.89 11.23
N GLY A 28 -26.94 6.14 10.36
CA GLY A 28 -27.51 7.49 10.14
C GLY A 28 -28.07 8.21 11.37
N GLU A 29 -28.54 7.46 12.37
CA GLU A 29 -29.04 8.00 13.65
C GLU A 29 -27.99 7.97 14.78
N ARG A 30 -26.78 7.47 14.50
CA ARG A 30 -25.71 7.35 15.48
C ARG A 30 -24.95 8.67 15.60
N PRO A 31 -24.46 9.04 16.80
CA PRO A 31 -23.73 10.29 17.00
C PRO A 31 -22.44 10.39 16.17
N TYR A 32 -21.81 9.25 15.86
CA TYR A 32 -20.60 9.18 15.04
C TYR A 32 -20.85 9.13 13.52
N TYR A 33 -22.10 9.24 13.05
CA TYR A 33 -22.42 9.14 11.62
C TYR A 33 -21.62 10.12 10.76
N LEU A 34 -21.58 11.39 11.19
CA LEU A 34 -20.90 12.44 10.45
C LEU A 34 -19.39 12.18 10.41
N HIS A 35 -18.79 11.77 11.53
CA HIS A 35 -17.38 11.41 11.58
C HIS A 35 -17.03 10.25 10.64
N LEU A 36 -17.86 9.20 10.60
CA LEU A 36 -17.66 8.11 9.65
C LEU A 36 -17.78 8.62 8.21
N LEU A 37 -18.84 9.36 7.88
CA LEU A 37 -19.04 9.89 6.54
C LEU A 37 -17.85 10.73 6.06
N GLU A 38 -17.38 11.67 6.88
CA GLU A 38 -16.20 12.49 6.59
C GLU A 38 -14.93 11.65 6.45
N LEU A 39 -14.73 10.66 7.32
CA LEU A 39 -13.58 9.76 7.27
C LEU A 39 -13.55 8.95 5.96
N PHE A 40 -14.68 8.40 5.51
CA PHE A 40 -14.76 7.66 4.25
C PHE A 40 -14.51 8.56 3.05
N LEU A 41 -15.13 9.74 2.99
CA LEU A 41 -14.91 10.72 1.91
C LEU A 41 -13.46 11.20 1.85
N GLN A 42 -12.88 11.55 2.99
CA GLN A 42 -11.49 12.00 3.06
C GLN A 42 -10.52 10.90 2.63
N THR A 43 -10.78 9.66 3.05
CA THR A 43 -9.92 8.51 2.68
C THR A 43 -10.03 8.19 1.20
N ALA A 44 -11.23 8.29 0.60
CA ALA A 44 -11.42 8.12 -0.84
C ALA A 44 -10.58 9.15 -1.62
N TYR A 45 -10.73 10.44 -1.27
CA TYR A 45 -9.94 11.51 -1.87
C TYR A 45 -8.42 11.33 -1.73
N GLN A 46 -7.95 10.93 -0.53
CA GLN A 46 -6.53 10.62 -0.30
C GLN A 46 -6.05 9.47 -1.19
N THR A 47 -6.86 8.43 -1.35
CA THR A 47 -6.52 7.27 -2.18
C THR A 47 -6.46 7.66 -3.64
N GLU A 48 -7.42 8.43 -4.14
CA GLU A 48 -7.43 8.95 -5.52
C GLU A 48 -6.21 9.83 -5.80
N LEU A 49 -5.83 10.71 -4.87
CA LEU A 49 -4.59 11.49 -4.99
C LEU A 49 -3.35 10.59 -5.06
N GLY A 50 -3.30 9.54 -4.25
CA GLY A 50 -2.22 8.55 -4.28
C GLY A 50 -2.14 7.80 -5.61
N GLN A 51 -3.28 7.39 -6.15
CA GLN A 51 -3.37 6.75 -7.47
C GLN A 51 -2.95 7.71 -8.60
N MET A 52 -3.41 8.96 -8.56
CA MET A 52 -2.98 9.99 -9.51
C MET A 52 -1.46 10.19 -9.43
N LEU A 53 -0.91 10.29 -8.22
CA LEU A 53 0.53 10.46 -8.00
C LEU A 53 1.32 9.29 -8.59
N ASP A 54 0.84 8.05 -8.42
CA ASP A 54 1.43 6.84 -9.01
C ASP A 54 1.46 6.93 -10.55
N LEU A 55 0.33 7.26 -11.16
CA LEU A 55 0.17 7.33 -12.62
C LEU A 55 1.04 8.43 -13.26
N ILE A 56 1.12 9.63 -12.67
CA ILE A 56 1.97 10.71 -13.20
C ILE A 56 3.46 10.46 -12.96
N THR A 57 3.76 9.60 -11.98
CA THR A 57 5.12 9.21 -11.62
C THR A 57 5.73 8.28 -12.66
N ALA A 58 4.91 7.38 -13.19
CA ALA A 58 5.27 6.33 -14.13
C ALA A 58 4.40 6.41 -15.42
N PRO A 59 4.55 7.45 -16.26
CA PRO A 59 3.78 7.54 -17.48
C PRO A 59 4.14 6.39 -18.43
N VAL A 60 3.14 5.78 -19.05
CA VAL A 60 3.30 4.62 -19.96
C VAL A 60 4.17 4.95 -21.18
N SER A 61 4.21 6.22 -21.59
CA SER A 61 4.90 6.66 -22.80
C SER A 61 6.38 6.99 -22.63
N GLN A 62 6.87 7.16 -21.39
CA GLN A 62 8.25 7.59 -21.15
C GLN A 62 8.79 7.10 -19.80
N VAL A 63 9.92 6.41 -19.84
CA VAL A 63 10.69 6.07 -18.64
C VAL A 63 11.51 7.30 -18.23
N ASP A 64 11.30 7.79 -17.01
CA ASP A 64 12.06 8.89 -16.41
C ASP A 64 12.43 8.48 -14.98
N LEU A 65 13.64 7.95 -14.80
CA LEU A 65 14.10 7.46 -13.49
C LEU A 65 14.44 8.60 -12.52
N ASN A 66 14.69 9.83 -13.00
CA ASN A 66 14.95 10.99 -12.10
C ASN A 66 13.75 11.32 -11.21
N ARG A 67 12.60 10.88 -11.69
CA ARG A 67 11.30 11.00 -11.08
C ARG A 67 11.19 9.99 -9.91
N PHE A 68 11.92 8.87 -9.90
CA PHE A 68 11.83 7.87 -8.85
C PHE A 68 12.71 8.24 -7.65
N SER A 69 12.11 8.90 -6.67
CA SER A 69 12.77 9.29 -5.42
C SER A 69 12.07 8.67 -4.22
N GLU A 70 12.82 8.46 -3.13
CA GLU A 70 12.29 7.95 -1.87
C GLU A 70 11.14 8.80 -1.34
N GLN A 71 11.26 10.13 -1.44
CA GLN A 71 10.21 11.05 -1.01
C GLN A 71 8.91 10.84 -1.80
N ARG A 72 9.02 10.66 -3.13
CA ARG A 72 7.85 10.47 -3.99
C ARG A 72 7.22 9.10 -3.76
N TYR A 73 8.05 8.07 -3.64
CA TYR A 73 7.61 6.73 -3.28
C TYR A 73 6.82 6.72 -1.97
N LYS A 74 7.40 7.27 -0.89
CA LYS A 74 6.72 7.37 0.41
C LYS A 74 5.39 8.12 0.32
N ALA A 75 5.31 9.18 -0.49
CA ALA A 75 4.07 9.90 -0.72
C ALA A 75 3.03 9.03 -1.45
N ILE A 76 3.42 8.31 -2.51
CA ILE A 76 2.55 7.37 -3.23
C ILE A 76 1.99 6.35 -2.25
N VAL A 77 2.86 5.63 -1.54
CA VAL A 77 2.45 4.56 -0.63
C VAL A 77 1.53 5.07 0.48
N LYS A 78 1.89 6.20 1.09
CA LYS A 78 1.08 6.82 2.16
C LYS A 78 -0.35 7.09 1.70
N TYR A 79 -0.50 7.73 0.55
CA TYR A 79 -1.83 8.15 0.06
C TYR A 79 -2.58 7.02 -0.62
N LYS A 80 -1.90 6.25 -1.47
CA LYS A 80 -2.46 5.17 -2.26
C LYS A 80 -2.89 3.98 -1.39
N THR A 81 -2.16 3.67 -0.32
CA THR A 81 -2.33 2.41 0.43
C THR A 81 -2.60 2.62 1.92
N ALA A 82 -1.78 3.43 2.61
CA ALA A 82 -1.77 3.43 4.07
C ALA A 82 -3.07 3.96 4.71
N TYR A 83 -3.68 5.01 4.15
CA TYR A 83 -4.91 5.60 4.70
C TYR A 83 -6.08 4.61 4.68
N TYR A 84 -6.41 4.02 3.52
CA TYR A 84 -7.56 3.14 3.42
C TYR A 84 -7.33 1.77 4.07
N SER A 85 -6.09 1.25 4.02
CA SER A 85 -5.78 -0.11 4.49
C SER A 85 -5.61 -0.19 6.01
N PHE A 86 -5.03 0.85 6.62
CA PHE A 86 -4.67 0.83 8.04
C PHE A 86 -5.39 1.89 8.86
N TYR A 87 -5.35 3.16 8.44
CA TYR A 87 -5.93 4.24 9.24
C TYR A 87 -7.46 4.17 9.30
N LEU A 88 -8.13 4.07 8.15
CA LEU A 88 -9.58 4.04 8.01
C LEU A 88 -10.28 3.01 8.92
N PRO A 89 -9.93 1.70 8.90
CA PRO A 89 -10.64 0.72 9.72
C PRO A 89 -10.46 0.95 11.23
N VAL A 90 -9.29 1.42 11.67
CA VAL A 90 -9.04 1.71 13.10
C VAL A 90 -9.73 3.00 13.51
N ALA A 91 -9.62 4.08 12.72
CA ALA A 91 -10.28 5.35 12.99
C ALA A 91 -11.80 5.22 12.99
N ALA A 92 -12.38 4.40 12.10
CA ALA A 92 -13.81 4.10 12.13
C ALA A 92 -14.21 3.42 13.44
N ALA A 93 -13.43 2.44 13.91
CA ALA A 93 -13.68 1.78 15.19
C ALA A 93 -13.55 2.76 16.37
N MET A 94 -12.54 3.63 16.37
CA MET A 94 -12.34 4.66 17.38
C MET A 94 -13.58 5.56 17.53
N TYR A 95 -14.07 6.13 16.42
CA TYR A 95 -15.30 6.92 16.42
C TYR A 95 -16.52 6.13 16.91
N MET A 96 -16.68 4.87 16.49
CA MET A 96 -17.78 4.01 16.91
C MET A 96 -17.75 3.67 18.42
N THR A 97 -16.56 3.71 19.03
CA THR A 97 -16.36 3.52 20.47
C THR A 97 -16.36 4.82 21.28
N GLY A 98 -16.58 5.97 20.63
CA GLY A 98 -16.62 7.28 21.29
C GLY A 98 -15.25 7.93 21.53
N ILE A 99 -14.21 7.46 20.85
CA ILE A 99 -12.89 8.11 20.83
C ILE A 99 -12.88 9.04 19.62
N ASP A 100 -13.07 10.35 19.82
CA ASP A 100 -13.14 11.36 18.76
C ASP A 100 -12.06 12.45 18.88
N SER A 101 -11.22 12.36 19.90
CA SER A 101 -10.10 13.26 20.17
C SER A 101 -9.16 13.34 18.97
N LYS A 102 -8.77 14.55 18.61
CA LYS A 102 -7.75 14.75 17.57
C LYS A 102 -6.40 14.12 17.96
N GLU A 103 -6.03 14.18 19.24
CA GLU A 103 -4.75 13.71 19.77
C GLU A 103 -4.61 12.18 19.64
N GLU A 104 -5.64 11.43 20.01
CA GLU A 104 -5.71 9.97 19.87
C GLU A 104 -5.71 9.58 18.39
N HIS A 105 -6.49 10.26 17.54
CA HIS A 105 -6.51 10.01 16.11
C HIS A 105 -5.16 10.30 15.45
N ASP A 106 -4.47 11.37 15.84
CA ASP A 106 -3.13 11.70 15.33
C ASP A 106 -2.08 10.70 15.82
N SER A 107 -2.21 10.20 17.04
CA SER A 107 -1.36 9.13 17.59
C SER A 107 -1.57 7.81 16.85
N ALA A 108 -2.81 7.41 16.62
CA ALA A 108 -3.14 6.22 15.83
C ALA A 108 -2.64 6.37 14.38
N LYS A 109 -2.83 7.54 13.77
CA LYS A 109 -2.37 7.86 12.41
C LYS A 109 -0.85 7.75 12.28
N ALA A 110 -0.09 8.26 13.24
CA ALA A 110 1.38 8.16 13.23
C ALA A 110 1.87 6.70 13.16
N ILE A 111 1.20 5.80 13.88
CA ILE A 111 1.52 4.37 13.87
C ILE A 111 1.05 3.72 12.56
N LEU A 112 -0.22 3.93 12.20
CA LEU A 112 -0.89 3.20 11.11
C LEU A 112 -0.37 3.58 9.74
N LEU A 113 0.13 4.81 9.56
CA LEU A 113 0.76 5.21 8.31
C LEU A 113 2.12 4.54 8.12
N GLU A 114 2.94 4.42 9.17
CA GLU A 114 4.20 3.64 9.11
C GLU A 114 3.89 2.16 8.85
N MET A 115 2.86 1.59 9.47
CA MET A 115 2.41 0.23 9.15
C MET A 115 2.02 0.07 7.70
N GLY A 116 1.33 1.06 7.12
CA GLY A 116 0.94 1.02 5.72
C GLY A 116 2.11 1.10 4.76
N GLU A 117 3.14 1.91 5.08
CA GLU A 117 4.40 1.91 4.34
C GLU A 117 5.08 0.55 4.40
N PHE A 118 5.21 0.01 5.60
CA PHE A 118 5.82 -1.29 5.83
C PHE A 118 5.09 -2.42 5.09
N PHE A 119 3.75 -2.40 5.12
CA PHE A 119 2.90 -3.38 4.45
C PHE A 119 3.02 -3.34 2.93
N GLN A 120 3.10 -2.15 2.32
CA GLN A 120 3.23 -2.00 0.87
C GLN A 120 4.55 -2.56 0.32
N ILE A 121 5.59 -2.60 1.17
CA ILE A 121 6.92 -3.10 0.80
C ILE A 121 7.01 -4.62 0.99
N GLN A 122 6.24 -5.20 1.93
CA GLN A 122 6.38 -6.60 2.37
C GLN A 122 5.39 -7.62 1.80
N VAL A 123 4.16 -7.24 1.48
CA VAL A 123 3.02 -8.18 1.35
C VAL A 123 2.83 -8.78 -0.04
N GLY A 124 3.25 -10.03 -0.15
CA GLY A 124 3.06 -10.86 -1.33
C GLY A 124 1.63 -10.90 -1.81
N GLY A 125 1.50 -10.69 -3.12
CA GLY A 125 0.29 -10.91 -3.90
C GLY A 125 -0.49 -12.14 -3.41
N GLY A 126 -1.73 -11.88 -3.08
CA GLY A 126 -2.71 -12.86 -2.67
C GLY A 126 -3.57 -12.19 -1.61
N SER A 127 -4.83 -12.04 -1.98
CA SER A 127 -5.92 -11.52 -1.19
C SER A 127 -5.75 -11.82 0.30
N PRO A 128 -5.95 -10.84 1.20
CA PRO A 128 -6.11 -11.17 2.60
C PRO A 128 -7.24 -12.19 2.71
N SER A 129 -6.99 -13.31 3.40
CA SER A 129 -8.07 -14.18 3.83
C SER A 129 -9.14 -13.30 4.48
N LEU A 130 -10.35 -13.37 3.93
CA LEU A 130 -11.55 -12.62 4.32
C LEU A 130 -11.87 -12.69 5.83
N SER A 131 -11.19 -13.56 6.58
CA SER A 131 -11.42 -13.77 8.01
C SER A 131 -10.80 -12.71 8.93
N ALA A 132 -9.74 -12.01 8.51
CA ALA A 132 -9.03 -11.07 9.40
C ALA A 132 -9.65 -9.65 9.44
N CYS A 133 -10.46 -9.28 8.44
CA CYS A 133 -11.12 -7.98 8.31
C CYS A 133 -12.61 -8.13 7.95
N LYS A 134 -13.37 -8.92 8.73
CA LYS A 134 -14.80 -9.19 8.46
C LYS A 134 -15.74 -7.99 8.55
N THR A 135 -15.28 -6.77 8.86
CA THR A 135 -16.20 -5.70 9.27
C THR A 135 -16.44 -4.59 8.24
N LEU A 136 -15.70 -4.45 7.15
CA LEU A 136 -15.90 -3.27 6.27
C LEU A 136 -15.87 -3.61 4.79
N VAL A 137 -17.05 -3.56 4.19
CA VAL A 137 -17.34 -3.62 2.75
C VAL A 137 -16.49 -2.63 1.92
N VAL A 138 -15.89 -1.62 2.56
CA VAL A 138 -14.97 -0.66 1.93
C VAL A 138 -13.59 -1.26 1.63
N ALA A 139 -13.13 -2.22 2.42
CA ALA A 139 -11.89 -2.95 2.10
C ALA A 139 -12.07 -3.78 0.82
N LEU A 140 -13.28 -4.29 0.54
CA LEU A 140 -13.50 -5.18 -0.60
C LEU A 140 -13.44 -4.48 -1.97
N SER A 141 -13.75 -3.18 -2.06
CA SER A 141 -13.64 -2.42 -3.32
C SER A 141 -12.23 -1.93 -3.62
N VAL A 142 -11.43 -1.63 -2.57
CA VAL A 142 -10.12 -0.96 -2.71
C VAL A 142 -8.95 -1.96 -2.55
N SER A 143 -9.14 -3.10 -1.87
CA SER A 143 -8.11 -4.14 -1.71
C SER A 143 -7.84 -4.99 -2.97
N ILE A 144 -8.51 -4.72 -4.09
CA ILE A 144 -8.34 -5.50 -5.34
C ILE A 144 -7.01 -5.15 -6.06
N PHE A 145 -6.34 -4.06 -5.68
CA PHE A 145 -5.14 -3.57 -6.38
C PHE A 145 -3.92 -3.27 -5.51
N THR A 146 -3.83 -3.79 -4.28
CA THR A 146 -2.57 -3.72 -3.53
C THR A 146 -1.55 -4.64 -4.22
N GLN A 147 -0.82 -4.08 -5.18
CA GLN A 147 0.37 -4.67 -5.77
C GLN A 147 1.54 -4.46 -4.82
N ASP A 148 2.54 -5.34 -4.86
CA ASP A 148 3.54 -5.46 -3.81
C ASP A 148 4.95 -5.40 -4.38
N ASP A 149 5.78 -4.49 -3.90
CA ASP A 149 6.98 -4.14 -4.66
C ASP A 149 8.09 -5.21 -4.60
N TYR A 150 8.34 -5.83 -3.43
CA TYR A 150 9.40 -6.82 -3.29
C TYR A 150 9.00 -8.16 -3.90
N LEU A 151 7.79 -8.63 -3.61
CA LEU A 151 7.36 -9.95 -4.06
C LEU A 151 6.86 -9.93 -5.51
N ASP A 152 6.43 -8.81 -6.06
CA ASP A 152 6.17 -8.71 -7.51
C ASP A 152 7.45 -9.01 -8.32
N CYS A 153 8.63 -8.66 -7.80
CA CYS A 153 9.90 -9.03 -8.44
C CYS A 153 10.43 -10.43 -8.05
N PHE A 154 10.41 -10.76 -6.75
CA PHE A 154 11.13 -11.92 -6.18
C PHE A 154 10.24 -13.04 -5.63
N GLY A 155 8.93 -12.83 -5.57
CA GLY A 155 7.98 -13.83 -5.09
C GLY A 155 7.77 -14.94 -6.12
N ASP A 156 7.41 -16.12 -5.62
CA ASP A 156 7.08 -17.27 -6.45
C ASP A 156 5.71 -17.05 -7.13
N PRO A 157 5.63 -17.04 -8.47
CA PRO A 157 4.37 -16.87 -9.19
C PRO A 157 3.29 -17.90 -8.80
N GLU A 158 3.68 -19.13 -8.43
CA GLU A 158 2.75 -20.19 -8.02
C GLU A 158 2.10 -19.87 -6.67
N LEU A 159 2.87 -19.30 -5.74
CA LEU A 159 2.38 -18.87 -4.43
C LEU A 159 1.59 -17.56 -4.50
N MET A 160 1.94 -16.68 -5.46
CA MET A 160 1.31 -15.37 -5.62
C MET A 160 0.02 -15.40 -6.42
N GLY A 161 -0.20 -16.44 -7.24
CA GLY A 161 -1.34 -16.54 -8.15
C GLY A 161 -1.33 -15.50 -9.27
N LYS A 162 -0.21 -14.76 -9.44
CA LYS A 162 0.02 -13.79 -10.51
C LYS A 162 1.51 -13.67 -10.81
N VAL A 163 1.83 -13.32 -12.06
CA VAL A 163 3.19 -12.90 -12.46
C VAL A 163 3.34 -11.41 -12.18
N GLY A 164 4.46 -11.01 -11.58
CA GLY A 164 4.73 -9.61 -11.33
C GLY A 164 5.07 -8.81 -12.60
N THR A 165 4.61 -7.57 -12.63
CA THR A 165 4.67 -6.68 -13.80
C THR A 165 5.29 -5.32 -13.50
N ASP A 166 5.76 -5.05 -12.28
CA ASP A 166 6.22 -3.71 -11.86
C ASP A 166 7.33 -3.14 -12.76
N ILE A 167 8.28 -3.98 -13.17
CA ILE A 167 9.38 -3.59 -14.06
C ILE A 167 8.83 -3.23 -15.44
N GLN A 168 7.94 -4.05 -16.00
CA GLN A 168 7.35 -3.86 -17.32
C GLN A 168 6.41 -2.67 -17.38
N ASP A 169 5.70 -2.41 -16.29
CA ASP A 169 4.72 -1.33 -16.15
C ASP A 169 5.35 0.00 -15.74
N ASN A 170 6.69 0.08 -15.73
CA ASN A 170 7.46 1.28 -15.38
C ASN A 170 7.13 1.79 -13.96
N LYS A 171 6.78 0.92 -13.01
CA LYS A 171 6.31 1.36 -11.71
C LYS A 171 7.43 1.92 -10.84
N CYS A 172 7.10 2.95 -10.08
CA CYS A 172 7.95 3.47 -9.01
C CYS A 172 7.82 2.57 -7.77
N SER A 173 8.39 1.37 -7.85
CA SER A 173 8.44 0.42 -6.74
C SER A 173 9.58 0.75 -5.76
N TRP A 174 9.50 0.20 -4.54
CA TRP A 174 10.60 0.30 -3.57
C TRP A 174 11.93 -0.21 -4.14
N LEU A 175 11.89 -1.30 -4.92
CA LEU A 175 13.08 -1.90 -5.50
C LEU A 175 13.82 -0.97 -6.46
N VAL A 176 13.11 -0.27 -7.36
CA VAL A 176 13.77 0.65 -8.29
C VAL A 176 14.33 1.87 -7.55
N VAL A 177 13.62 2.37 -6.52
CA VAL A 177 14.06 3.50 -5.71
C VAL A 177 15.32 3.18 -4.91
N GLU A 178 15.34 2.02 -4.25
CA GLU A 178 16.51 1.60 -3.47
C GLU A 178 17.67 1.16 -4.38
N CYS A 179 17.39 0.59 -5.56
CA CYS A 179 18.39 0.33 -6.60
C CYS A 179 19.06 1.63 -7.06
N LEU A 180 18.27 2.66 -7.39
CA LEU A 180 18.78 3.97 -7.81
C LEU A 180 19.69 4.66 -6.77
N ARG A 181 19.55 4.30 -5.49
CA ARG A 181 20.41 4.76 -4.40
C ARG A 181 21.78 4.07 -4.36
N ARG A 182 21.92 2.89 -4.98
CA ARG A 182 23.08 2.00 -4.89
C ARG A 182 23.87 1.86 -6.19
N VAL A 183 23.23 2.13 -7.33
CA VAL A 183 23.83 1.96 -8.66
C VAL A 183 25.00 2.92 -8.91
N THR A 184 26.01 2.41 -9.62
CA THR A 184 27.00 3.24 -10.31
C THR A 184 26.40 3.87 -11.58
N PRO A 185 27.07 4.87 -12.21
CA PRO A 185 26.62 5.43 -13.49
C PRO A 185 26.40 4.38 -14.58
N ASP A 186 27.29 3.40 -14.70
CA ASP A 186 27.18 2.32 -15.71
C ASP A 186 25.98 1.39 -15.40
N GLN A 187 25.79 1.04 -14.13
CA GLN A 187 24.64 0.23 -13.70
C GLN A 187 23.31 0.98 -13.85
N ARG A 188 23.34 2.30 -13.67
CA ARG A 188 22.17 3.15 -13.91
C ARG A 188 21.78 3.15 -15.38
N GLN A 189 22.74 3.19 -16.30
CA GLN A 189 22.46 3.09 -17.73
C GLN A 189 21.76 1.76 -18.08
N ILE A 190 22.19 0.64 -17.47
CA ILE A 190 21.51 -0.65 -17.61
C ILE A 190 20.04 -0.52 -17.17
N LEU A 191 19.76 0.14 -16.06
CA LEU A 191 18.39 0.35 -15.60
C LEU A 191 17.59 1.23 -16.57
N GLU A 192 18.16 2.32 -17.10
CA GLU A 192 17.50 3.23 -18.05
C GLU A 192 17.14 2.55 -19.39
N GLU A 193 17.97 1.62 -19.87
CA GLU A 193 17.74 0.91 -21.14
C GLU A 193 16.72 -0.24 -21.04
N ASN A 194 16.52 -0.78 -19.84
CA ASN A 194 15.81 -2.05 -19.62
C ASN A 194 14.52 -1.92 -18.77
N TYR A 195 14.38 -0.88 -17.94
CA TYR A 195 13.17 -0.67 -17.15
C TYR A 195 11.99 -0.18 -18.00
N GLY A 196 10.74 -0.49 -17.62
CA GLY A 196 9.54 -0.11 -18.38
C GLY A 196 9.37 -0.83 -19.72
N CYS A 197 10.15 -1.89 -19.96
CA CYS A 197 10.13 -2.67 -21.19
C CYS A 197 9.43 -4.01 -20.97
N LYS A 198 8.66 -4.48 -21.97
CA LYS A 198 7.87 -5.73 -21.86
C LYS A 198 8.68 -6.97 -22.22
N GLU A 199 9.83 -6.81 -22.86
CA GLU A 199 10.70 -7.88 -23.31
C GLU A 199 11.28 -8.65 -22.11
N PRO A 200 11.09 -9.98 -22.02
CA PRO A 200 11.58 -10.78 -20.90
C PRO A 200 13.09 -10.67 -20.65
N GLU A 201 13.88 -10.51 -21.71
CA GLU A 201 15.34 -10.35 -21.63
C GLU A 201 15.74 -9.06 -20.90
N LYS A 202 14.99 -7.97 -21.12
CA LYS A 202 15.23 -6.69 -20.45
C LYS A 202 14.82 -6.75 -18.98
N VAL A 203 13.67 -7.39 -18.70
CA VAL A 203 13.24 -7.66 -17.31
C VAL A 203 14.29 -8.51 -16.58
N ALA A 204 14.84 -9.54 -17.23
CA ALA A 204 15.88 -10.37 -16.64
C ALA A 204 17.14 -9.58 -16.28
N LYS A 205 17.60 -8.66 -17.14
CA LYS A 205 18.74 -7.77 -16.84
C LYS A 205 18.50 -6.89 -15.62
N VAL A 206 17.29 -6.35 -15.46
CA VAL A 206 16.92 -5.56 -14.25
C VAL A 206 16.95 -6.45 -13.01
N LYS A 207 16.41 -7.68 -13.09
CA LYS A 207 16.44 -8.63 -11.98
C LYS A 207 17.86 -9.04 -11.60
N GLU A 208 18.73 -9.30 -12.58
CA GLU A 208 20.14 -9.61 -12.37
C GLU A 208 20.90 -8.44 -11.70
N LEU A 209 20.59 -7.20 -12.11
CA LEU A 209 21.12 -6.01 -11.46
C LEU A 209 20.68 -5.93 -9.99
N TYR A 210 19.42 -6.23 -9.69
CA TYR A 210 18.94 -6.28 -8.30
C TYR A 210 19.63 -7.36 -7.47
N GLU A 211 19.90 -8.54 -8.04
CA GLU A 211 20.67 -9.58 -7.34
C GLU A 211 22.12 -9.13 -7.10
N THR A 212 22.77 -8.52 -8.10
CA THR A 212 24.15 -8.01 -8.01
C THR A 212 24.30 -6.93 -6.94
N LEU A 213 23.28 -6.08 -6.76
CA LEU A 213 23.26 -5.04 -5.73
C LEU A 213 22.86 -5.55 -4.33
N GLY A 214 22.57 -6.85 -4.21
CA GLY A 214 22.17 -7.45 -2.94
C GLY A 214 20.83 -6.93 -2.43
N MET A 215 19.86 -6.67 -3.32
CA MET A 215 18.55 -6.10 -2.95
C MET A 215 17.76 -6.97 -1.98
N ARG A 216 18.00 -8.29 -1.96
CA ARG A 216 17.43 -9.21 -0.95
C ARG A 216 17.93 -8.90 0.47
N ALA A 217 19.23 -8.67 0.62
CA ALA A 217 19.81 -8.28 1.91
C ALA A 217 19.34 -6.88 2.32
N ALA A 218 19.29 -5.95 1.36
CA ALA A 218 18.72 -4.61 1.57
C ALA A 218 17.29 -4.66 2.12
N PHE A 219 16.46 -5.52 1.53
CA PHE A 219 15.09 -5.72 1.96
C PHE A 219 15.02 -6.31 3.38
N GLN A 220 15.84 -7.32 3.71
CA GLN A 220 15.88 -7.90 5.06
C GLN A 220 16.28 -6.86 6.12
N GLU A 221 17.29 -6.03 5.85
CA GLU A 221 17.70 -4.94 6.74
C GLU A 221 16.59 -3.87 6.88
N TYR A 222 15.95 -3.50 5.77
CA TYR A 222 14.79 -2.61 5.79
C TYR A 222 13.64 -3.22 6.60
N GLU A 223 13.38 -4.51 6.45
CA GLU A 223 12.30 -5.21 7.12
C GLU A 223 12.48 -5.16 8.64
N GLU A 224 13.67 -5.55 9.12
CA GLU A 224 13.98 -5.55 10.54
C GLU A 224 13.98 -4.14 11.13
N SER A 225 14.59 -3.17 10.43
CA SER A 225 14.66 -1.80 10.92
C SER A 225 13.27 -1.15 10.98
N SER A 226 12.42 -1.39 9.99
CA SER A 226 11.04 -0.88 9.94
C SER A 226 10.18 -1.48 11.03
N TYR A 227 10.31 -2.78 11.29
CA TYR A 227 9.61 -3.41 12.41
C TYR A 227 10.05 -2.84 13.77
N ARG A 228 11.35 -2.59 13.97
CA ARG A 228 11.85 -1.94 15.20
C ARG A 228 11.29 -0.52 15.35
N ARG A 229 11.34 0.31 14.30
CA ARG A 229 10.74 1.65 14.31
C ARG A 229 9.26 1.60 14.64
N LEU A 230 8.53 0.65 14.05
CA LEU A 230 7.11 0.45 14.32
C LEU A 230 6.85 0.12 15.79
N GLN A 231 7.64 -0.78 16.39
CA GLN A 231 7.54 -1.10 17.82
C GLN A 231 7.80 0.12 18.72
N GLU A 232 8.74 0.98 18.35
CA GLU A 232 9.05 2.23 19.06
C GLU A 232 7.91 3.25 18.94
N LEU A 233 7.35 3.43 17.73
CA LEU A 233 6.18 4.29 17.51
C LEU A 233 4.98 3.82 18.32
N ILE A 234 4.70 2.52 18.32
CA ILE A 234 3.65 1.92 19.14
C ILE A 234 3.90 2.22 20.61
N LYS A 235 5.12 2.03 21.13
CA LYS A 235 5.44 2.37 22.54
C LYS A 235 5.21 3.86 22.85
N LYS A 236 5.54 4.75 21.92
CA LYS A 236 5.48 6.21 22.10
C LYS A 236 4.06 6.77 22.03
N HIS A 237 3.22 6.22 21.15
CA HIS A 237 1.94 6.82 20.77
C HIS A 237 0.70 6.11 21.34
N THR A 238 0.86 5.02 22.11
CA THR A 238 -0.29 4.28 22.69
C THR A 238 -0.54 4.56 24.18
N SER A 239 -0.17 5.74 24.70
CA SER A 239 -0.41 6.06 26.12
C SER A 239 -1.91 6.06 26.49
N HIS A 240 -2.76 6.44 25.54
CA HIS A 240 -4.22 6.53 25.70
C HIS A 240 -4.99 5.58 24.77
N LEU A 241 -4.29 4.65 24.11
CA LEU A 241 -4.88 3.71 23.16
C LEU A 241 -4.46 2.27 23.49
N PRO A 242 -5.34 1.29 23.27
CA PRO A 242 -5.02 -0.12 23.49
C PRO A 242 -3.90 -0.58 22.55
N LYS A 243 -2.70 -0.74 23.11
CA LYS A 243 -1.48 -1.07 22.38
C LYS A 243 -1.57 -2.42 21.66
N GLU A 244 -2.36 -3.33 22.21
CA GLU A 244 -2.58 -4.68 21.73
C GLU A 244 -3.17 -4.70 20.32
N ILE A 245 -4.01 -3.71 19.97
CA ILE A 245 -4.58 -3.57 18.64
C ILE A 245 -3.46 -3.36 17.61
N PHE A 246 -2.56 -2.41 17.88
CA PHE A 246 -1.45 -2.08 16.99
C PHE A 246 -0.41 -3.21 16.94
N LEU A 247 -0.10 -3.84 18.08
CA LEU A 247 0.81 -4.99 18.10
C LEU A 247 0.24 -6.18 17.31
N GLY A 248 -1.06 -6.46 17.45
CA GLY A 248 -1.73 -7.52 16.70
C GLY A 248 -1.74 -7.25 15.19
N LEU A 249 -1.93 -6.00 14.77
CA LEU A 249 -1.79 -5.60 13.36
C LEU A 249 -0.34 -5.76 12.88
N ALA A 250 0.65 -5.28 13.66
CA ALA A 250 2.07 -5.40 13.33
C ALA A 250 2.53 -6.86 13.17
N GLN A 251 2.04 -7.77 14.02
CA GLN A 251 2.36 -9.19 13.95
C GLN A 251 1.78 -9.87 12.71
N LYS A 252 0.61 -9.42 12.23
CA LYS A 252 -0.01 -9.96 11.01
C LYS A 252 0.73 -9.58 9.73
N ILE A 253 1.52 -8.50 9.76
CA ILE A 253 2.26 -7.99 8.60
C ILE A 253 3.73 -8.40 8.63
N TYR A 254 4.36 -8.45 9.81
CA TYR A 254 5.77 -8.79 9.97
C TYR A 254 6.10 -10.25 9.61
N LYS A 255 7.13 -10.46 8.78
CA LYS A 255 7.63 -11.79 8.37
C LYS A 255 6.53 -12.74 7.93
N ARG A 256 5.54 -12.20 7.22
CA ARG A 256 4.41 -12.99 6.72
C ARG A 256 4.89 -13.97 5.65
N GLN A 257 5.18 -15.20 6.05
CA GLN A 257 5.28 -16.33 5.14
C GLN A 257 3.86 -16.79 4.83
N LYS A 258 3.49 -16.84 3.54
CA LYS A 258 2.29 -17.57 3.13
C LYS A 258 2.63 -19.04 3.01
#